data_AF-A0A318IQC8-F1
#
_entry.id   AF-A0A318IQC8-F1
#
_cell.length_a   1.000
_cell.length_b   1.000
_cell.length_c   1.000
_cell.angle_alpha   90.00
_cell.angle_beta   90.00
_cell.angle_gamma   90.00
#
_symmetry.space_group_name_H-M   'P 1'
#
loop_
_entity.id
_entity.type
_entity.pdbx_description
1 polymer ?
#
loop_
_entity_poly.entity_id
_entity_poly.type
_entity_poly.pdbx_seq_one_letter_code
_entity_poly.pdbx_strand_id
1 'polypeptide(L)' 'MSQPEMKPQFSDTVMRELELDKKFAEHIKKLSETETVSYIDEEGYLVSRTPDGVITRLKDKPCVQS' A
#
# COMPACT_ATOMS: atom_id res chain seq x y z
N MET A 1 -23.18 -10.10 -42.02
CA MET A 1 -22.11 -10.90 -41.39
C MET A 1 -22.20 -10.64 -39.89
N SER A 2 -22.58 -11.63 -39.09
CA SER A 2 -22.69 -11.49 -37.64
C SER A 2 -21.29 -11.70 -37.04
N GLN A 3 -20.73 -10.67 -36.39
CA GLN A 3 -19.52 -10.84 -35.58
C GLN A 3 -19.84 -11.82 -34.44
N PRO A 4 -19.01 -12.84 -34.18
CA PRO A 4 -19.18 -13.65 -33.00
C PRO A 4 -18.83 -12.82 -31.77
N GLU A 5 -19.79 -12.65 -30.86
CA GLU A 5 -19.56 -12.10 -29.52
C GLU A 5 -18.61 -13.05 -28.78
N MET A 6 -17.32 -12.69 -28.71
CA MET A 6 -16.37 -13.36 -27.83
C MET A 6 -16.77 -13.07 -26.39
N LYS A 7 -17.56 -13.97 -25.79
CA LYS A 7 -17.70 -14.01 -24.33
C LYS A 7 -16.33 -14.37 -23.76
N PRO A 8 -15.71 -13.53 -22.90
CA PRO A 8 -14.44 -13.88 -22.29
C PRO A 8 -14.68 -15.07 -21.36
N GLN A 9 -14.31 -16.25 -21.85
CA GLN A 9 -14.37 -17.49 -21.09
C GLN A 9 -13.10 -17.54 -20.24
N PHE A 10 -13.13 -16.84 -19.11
CA PHE A 10 -12.07 -16.94 -18.12
C PHE A 10 -12.07 -18.38 -17.57
N SER A 11 -10.93 -19.07 -17.69
CA SER A 11 -10.77 -20.40 -17.12
C SER A 11 -10.81 -20.31 -15.59
N ASP A 12 -11.19 -21.41 -14.92
CA ASP A 12 -11.26 -21.49 -13.45
C ASP A 12 -9.93 -21.07 -12.79
N THR A 13 -8.81 -21.33 -13.47
CA THR A 13 -7.47 -20.90 -13.07
C THR A 13 -7.32 -19.38 -13.02
N VAL A 14 -7.75 -18.67 -14.06
CA VAL A 14 -7.65 -17.20 -14.12
C VAL A 14 -8.56 -16.54 -13.07
N MET A 15 -9.74 -17.12 -12.83
CA MET A 15 -10.65 -16.68 -11.77
C MET A 15 -10.01 -16.83 -10.39
N ARG A 16 -9.36 -17.97 -10.11
CA ARG A 16 -8.62 -18.19 -8.84
C ARG A 16 -7.43 -17.25 -8.68
N GLU A 17 -6.68 -16.97 -9.75
CA GLU A 17 -5.57 -16.02 -9.73
C GLU A 17 -6.07 -14.60 -9.38
N LEU A 18 -7.18 -14.16 -9.97
CA LEU A 18 -7.84 -12.90 -9.62
C LEU A 18 -8.31 -12.84 -8.17
N GLU A 19 -8.83 -13.95 -7.62
CA GLU A 19 -9.24 -14.02 -6.21
C GLU A 19 -8.05 -13.96 -5.25
N LEU A 20 -6.92 -14.57 -5.60
CA LEU A 20 -5.68 -14.49 -4.82
C LEU A 20 -5.11 -13.09 -4.84
N ASP A 21 -5.08 -12.44 -6.00
CA ASP A 21 -4.63 -11.06 -6.16
C ASP A 21 -5.49 -10.09 -5.32
N LYS A 22 -6.81 -10.27 -5.35
CA LYS A 22 -7.75 -9.50 -4.52
C LYS A 22 -7.49 -9.71 -3.02
N LYS A 23 -7.32 -10.96 -2.57
CA LYS A 23 -7.02 -11.25 -1.16
C LYS A 23 -5.69 -10.65 -0.73
N PHE A 24 -4.70 -10.65 -1.61
CA PHE A 24 -3.39 -10.06 -1.35
C PHE A 24 -3.48 -8.54 -1.23
N ALA A 25 -4.21 -7.88 -2.13
CA ALA A 25 -4.49 -6.45 -2.07
C ALA A 25 -5.25 -6.04 -0.79
N GLU A 26 -6.25 -6.82 -0.39
CA GLU A 26 -6.98 -6.60 0.87
C GLU A 26 -6.06 -6.78 2.10
N HIS A 27 -5.15 -7.75 2.07
CA HIS A 27 -4.19 -7.97 3.15
C HIS A 27 -3.17 -6.84 3.27
N ILE A 28 -2.62 -6.35 2.15
CA ILE A 28 -1.73 -5.19 2.13
C ILE A 28 -2.44 -3.94 2.62
N LYS A 29 -3.69 -3.72 2.18
CA LYS A 29 -4.49 -2.60 2.66
C LYS A 29 -4.68 -2.65 4.17
N LYS A 30 -5.03 -3.82 4.71
CA LYS A 30 -5.20 -4.01 6.16
C LYS A 30 -3.89 -3.80 6.93
N LEU A 31 -2.77 -4.28 6.41
CA LEU A 31 -1.44 -4.04 6.99
C LEU A 31 -1.12 -2.55 7.04
N SER A 32 -1.37 -1.82 5.94
CA SER A 32 -1.17 -0.37 5.88
C SER A 32 -2.05 0.43 6.86
N GLU A 33 -3.20 -0.13 7.26
CA GLU A 33 -4.09 0.45 8.27
C GLU A 33 -3.68 0.11 9.71
N THR A 34 -2.74 -0.81 9.92
CA THR A 34 -2.33 -1.26 11.27
C THR A 34 -0.87 -0.99 11.57
N GLU A 35 -0.04 -0.75 10.55
CA GLU A 35 1.39 -0.55 10.72
C GLU A 35 1.75 0.93 10.77
N THR A 36 2.81 1.24 11.53
CA THR A 36 3.36 2.59 11.54
C THR A 36 4.20 2.78 10.29
N VAL A 37 3.80 3.71 9.43
CA VAL A 37 4.54 4.02 8.19
C VAL A 37 5.53 5.13 8.50
N SER A 38 6.80 4.92 8.15
CA SER A 38 7.84 5.96 8.29
C SER A 38 8.41 6.32 6.94
N TYR A 39 8.49 7.61 6.63
CA TYR A 39 9.01 8.14 5.37
C TYR A 39 9.76 9.46 5.61
N ILE A 40 10.62 9.84 4.66
CA ILE A 40 11.27 11.15 4.67
C ILE A 40 10.41 12.10 3.83
N ASP A 41 10.00 13.22 4.43
CA ASP A 41 9.22 14.27 3.74
C ASP A 41 10.12 15.19 2.89
N GLU A 42 9.53 16.00 2.02
CA GLU A 42 10.23 16.94 1.13
C GLU A 42 11.15 17.91 1.89
N GLU A 43 10.81 18.24 3.14
CA GLU A 43 11.62 19.09 4.00
C GLU A 43 12.80 18.35 4.69
N GLY A 44 12.97 17.05 4.43
CA GLY A 44 14.03 16.20 5.00
C GLY A 44 13.75 15.69 6.41
N TYR A 45 12.48 15.68 6.85
CA TYR A 45 12.07 15.18 8.17
C TYR A 45 11.70 13.71 8.07
N LEU A 46 12.11 12.90 9.05
CA LEU A 46 11.56 11.57 9.26
C LEU A 46 10.16 11.73 9.84
N VAL A 47 9.16 11.35 9.05
CA VAL A 47 7.75 11.37 9.43
C VAL A 47 7.31 9.94 9.70
N SER A 48 6.84 9.68 10.93
CA SER A 48 6.22 8.42 11.31
C SER A 48 4.74 8.65 11.54
N ARG A 49 3.90 7.91 10.81
CA ARG A 49 2.43 7.95 10.93
C ARG A 49 1.95 6.64 11.53
N THR A 50 1.36 6.71 12.72
CA THR A 50 0.68 5.56 13.33
C THR A 50 -0.71 5.37 12.72
N PRO A 51 -1.29 4.16 12.83
CA PRO A 51 -2.65 3.90 12.38
C PRO A 51 -3.73 4.74 13.10
N ASP A 52 -3.45 5.21 14.31
CA ASP A 52 -4.32 6.12 15.08
C ASP A 52 -4.33 7.56 14.51
N GLY A 53 -3.49 7.83 13.50
CA GLY A 53 -3.35 9.15 12.88
C GLY A 53 -2.35 10.07 13.59
N VAL A 54 -1.62 9.56 14.60
CA VAL A 54 -0.54 10.33 15.24
C VAL A 54 0.63 10.45 14.26
N ILE A 55 1.01 11.70 13.98
CA ILE A 55 2.14 12.02 13.10
C ILE A 55 3.28 12.56 13.96
N THR A 56 4.40 11.85 13.97
CA THR A 56 5.65 12.33 14.58
C THR A 56 6.58 12.81 13.48
N ARG A 57 7.07 14.05 13.56
CA ARG A 57 8.09 14.60 12.65
C ARG A 57 9.40 14.77 13.41
N LEU A 58 10.42 14.02 13.05
CA LEU A 58 11.77 14.12 13.60
C LEU A 58 12.68 14.74 12.55
N LYS A 59 13.39 15.82 12.91
CA LYS A 59 14.53 16.31 12.15
C LYS A 59 15.78 15.82 12.85
N ASP A 60 16.64 15.12 12.12
CA ASP A 60 18.01 14.91 12.58
C ASP A 60 18.68 16.28 12.54
N LYS A 61 18.55 17.04 13.64
CA LYS A 61 19.44 18.15 13.89
C LYS A 61 20.74 17.50 14.35
N PRO A 62 21.89 17.75 13.71
CA PRO A 62 23.14 17.44 14.38
C PRO A 62 23.08 18.15 15.72
N CYS A 63 23.00 17.38 16.80
CA CYS A 63 23.18 17.88 18.15
C CYS A 63 24.66 18.23 18.23
N VAL A 64 25.00 19.43 17.76
CA VAL A 64 26.29 20.05 18.06
C VAL A 64 26.26 20.32 19.56
N GLN A 65 26.62 19.32 20.35
CA GLN A 65 27.12 19.57 21.68
C GLN A 65 28.55 20.06 21.52
N SER A 66 28.69 21.36 21.75
CA SER A 66 29.94 22.14 21.91
C SER A 66 30.65 22.54 20.62
#